data_AF-A0A6I5PF17-F1
#
_entry.id   AF-A0A6I5PF17-F1
#
_cell.length_a   1.000
_cell.length_b   1.000
_cell.length_c   1.000
_cell.angle_alpha   90.00
_cell.angle_beta   90.00
_cell.angle_gamma   90.00
#
_symmetry.space_group_name_H-M   'P 1'
#
loop_
_entity.id
_entity.type
_entity.pdbx_description
1 polymer ?
#
loop_
_entity_poly.entity_id
_entity_poly.type
_entity_poly.pdbx_seq_one_letter_code
_entity_poly.pdbx_strand_id
1 'polypeptide(L)'
;MAFFENFVSVIRQKWLDYVESNREWLQLQMRMTSVRTPDGGRRPSSLLILGVVNALEPKLGNLMVPFYQLNSDEDALVEVLGLNFDPEMALNDESMPTTLDAENEEAKLLPDSAEADDF
;
A
#
# COMPACT_ATOMS: atom_id res chain seq x y z
N MET A 1 -13.66 -11.44 8.01
CA MET A 1 -12.25 -11.15 7.65
C MET A 1 -12.05 -9.69 7.24
N ALA A 2 -13.06 -9.02 6.64
CA ALA A 2 -13.03 -7.60 6.27
C ALA A 2 -12.54 -6.59 7.32
N PHE A 3 -12.72 -6.84 8.63
CA PHE A 3 -12.23 -5.92 9.67
C PHE A 3 -10.70 -5.82 9.71
N PHE A 4 -10.00 -6.96 9.66
CA PHE A 4 -8.55 -6.98 9.73
C PHE A 4 -7.93 -6.45 8.42
N GLU A 5 -8.52 -6.81 7.28
CA GLU A 5 -8.10 -6.29 5.97
C GLU A 5 -8.26 -4.77 5.88
N ASN A 6 -9.39 -4.23 6.33
CA ASN A 6 -9.59 -2.78 6.40
C ASN A 6 -8.58 -2.12 7.36
N PHE A 7 -8.36 -2.73 8.52
CA PHE A 7 -7.37 -2.25 9.47
C PHE A 7 -5.95 -2.19 8.90
N VAL A 8 -5.51 -3.25 8.21
CA VAL A 8 -4.23 -3.31 7.50
C VAL A 8 -4.15 -2.26 6.39
N SER A 9 -5.23 -2.06 5.62
CA SER A 9 -5.31 -1.02 4.59
C SER A 9 -5.12 0.39 5.18
N VAL A 10 -5.76 0.70 6.30
CA VAL A 10 -5.61 1.99 6.99
C VAL A 10 -4.18 2.17 7.50
N ILE A 11 -3.56 1.13 8.06
CA ILE A 11 -2.16 1.19 8.50
C ILE A 11 -1.22 1.46 7.31
N ARG A 12 -1.42 0.76 6.19
CA ARG A 12 -0.65 0.97 4.97
C ARG A 12 -0.72 2.41 4.48
N GLN A 13 -1.93 2.98 4.38
CA GLN A 13 -2.12 4.37 3.97
C GLN A 13 -1.38 5.34 4.91
N LYS A 14 -1.58 5.20 6.23
CA LYS A 14 -0.88 6.03 7.22
C LYS A 14 0.64 5.92 7.12
N TRP A 15 1.15 4.73 6.84
CA TRP A 15 2.58 4.51 6.63
C TRP A 15 3.08 5.25 5.38
N LEU A 16 2.35 5.19 4.27
CA LEU A 16 2.70 5.92 3.05
C LEU A 16 2.66 7.44 3.24
N ASP A 17 1.62 7.98 3.88
CA ASP A 17 1.50 9.40 4.23
C ASP A 17 2.71 9.86 5.07
N TYR A 18 3.14 9.04 6.02
CA TYR A 18 4.32 9.31 6.84
C TYR A 18 5.60 9.29 6.00
N VAL A 19 5.75 8.33 5.09
CA VAL A 19 6.93 8.25 4.21
C VAL A 19 7.01 9.48 3.32
N GLU A 20 5.90 9.87 2.70
CA GLU A 20 5.84 11.06 1.86
C GLU A 20 6.22 12.32 2.65
N SER A 21 5.65 12.49 3.84
CA SER A 21 5.91 13.66 4.70
C SER A 21 7.32 13.71 5.27
N ASN A 22 8.00 12.56 5.40
CA ASN A 22 9.30 12.44 6.07
C ASN A 22 10.40 11.86 5.16
N ARG A 23 10.23 12.03 3.84
CA ARG A 23 11.06 11.39 2.81
C ARG A 23 12.56 11.62 3.01
N GLU A 24 12.97 12.86 3.26
CA GLU A 24 14.39 13.22 3.40
C GLU A 24 15.07 12.49 4.56
N TRP A 25 14.40 12.44 5.72
CA TRP A 25 14.90 11.75 6.91
C TRP A 25 14.98 10.24 6.68
N LEU A 26 13.93 9.65 6.09
CA LEU A 26 13.89 8.21 5.84
C LEU A 26 14.97 7.80 4.84
N GLN A 27 15.19 8.58 3.78
CA GLN A 27 16.28 8.32 2.84
C GLN A 27 17.65 8.37 3.52
N LEU A 28 17.86 9.33 4.43
CA LEU A 28 19.11 9.38 5.21
C LEU A 28 19.26 8.17 6.13
N GLN A 29 18.19 7.78 6.85
CA GLN A 29 18.19 6.63 7.73
C GLN A 29 18.43 5.32 6.95
N MET A 30 17.78 5.15 5.80
CA MET A 30 17.88 3.96 4.94
C MET A 30 19.25 3.76 4.29
N ARG A 31 20.07 4.82 4.18
CA ARG A 31 21.49 4.71 3.79
C ARG A 31 22.32 3.96 4.83
N MET A 32 21.94 4.04 6.11
CA MET A 32 22.61 3.32 7.20
C MET A 32 22.06 1.91 7.35
N THR A 33 20.74 1.77 7.43
CA THR A 33 20.07 0.49 7.66
C THR A 33 18.82 0.38 6.80
N SER A 34 18.82 -0.58 5.88
CA SER A 34 17.66 -0.94 5.07
C SER A 34 17.56 -2.45 4.91
N VAL A 35 16.33 -2.93 4.71
CA VAL A 35 15.99 -4.34 4.48
C VAL A 35 15.54 -4.49 3.03
N ARG A 36 15.97 -5.55 2.35
CA ARG A 36 15.49 -5.87 1.00
C ARG A 36 14.08 -6.40 1.05
N THR A 37 13.25 -5.95 0.13
CA THR A 37 11.84 -6.35 0.03
C THR A 37 11.64 -7.33 -1.13
N PRO A 38 10.57 -8.14 -1.11
CA PRO A 38 10.28 -9.13 -2.16
C PRO A 38 10.04 -8.53 -3.55
N ASP A 39 9.57 -7.28 -3.61
CA ASP A 39 9.37 -6.49 -4.83
C ASP A 39 10.68 -5.94 -5.44
N GLY A 40 11.83 -6.29 -4.87
CA GLY A 40 13.16 -5.91 -5.37
C GLY A 40 13.64 -4.53 -4.89
N GLY A 41 12.82 -3.81 -4.12
CA GLY A 41 13.18 -2.53 -3.53
C GLY A 41 13.78 -2.66 -2.13
N ARG A 42 13.65 -1.59 -1.34
CA ARG A 42 14.12 -1.53 0.04
C ARG A 42 13.11 -0.84 0.94
N ARG A 43 13.10 -1.25 2.21
CA ARG A 43 12.35 -0.59 3.28
C ARG A 43 13.23 -0.28 4.49
N PRO A 44 12.79 0.62 5.38
CA PRO A 44 13.38 0.78 6.71
C PRO A 44 13.34 -0.51 7.54
N SER A 45 14.08 -0.55 8.65
CA SER A 45 14.05 -1.69 9.56
C SER A 45 12.65 -1.92 10.14
N SER A 46 12.35 -3.17 10.49
CA SER A 46 11.03 -3.57 10.99
C SER A 46 10.65 -2.85 12.28
N LEU A 47 11.58 -2.68 13.23
CA LEU A 47 11.35 -1.86 14.42
C LEU A 47 10.96 -0.41 14.12
N LEU A 48 11.57 0.21 13.11
CA LEU A 48 11.23 1.59 12.75
C LEU A 48 9.80 1.64 12.22
N ILE A 49 9.46 0.74 11.28
CA ILE A 49 8.12 0.64 10.71
C ILE A 49 7.11 0.43 11.85
N LEU A 50 7.30 -0.61 12.67
CA LEU A 50 6.40 -0.95 13.79
C LEU A 50 6.27 0.19 14.80
N GLY A 51 7.37 0.87 15.15
CA GLY A 51 7.34 2.02 16.05
C GLY A 51 6.52 3.18 15.49
N VAL A 52 6.70 3.50 14.21
CA VAL A 52 5.94 4.56 13.53
C VAL A 52 4.47 4.20 13.42
N VAL A 53 4.13 3.02 12.89
CA VAL A 53 2.72 2.64 12.71
C VAL A 53 1.97 2.49 14.04
N ASN A 54 2.67 2.08 15.10
CA ASN A 54 2.10 2.06 16.45
C ASN A 54 1.79 3.47 16.99
N ALA A 55 2.58 4.48 16.61
CA ALA A 55 2.31 5.88 16.94
C ALA A 55 1.16 6.47 16.10
N LEU A 56 1.05 6.08 14.82
CA LEU A 56 0.02 6.56 13.89
C LEU A 56 -1.35 5.89 14.10
N GLU A 57 -1.36 4.65 14.54
CA GLU A 57 -2.57 3.89 14.86
C GLU A 57 -2.43 3.22 16.24
N PRO A 58 -2.79 3.93 17.33
CA PRO A 58 -2.67 3.40 18.70
C PRO A 58 -3.44 2.09 18.94
N LYS A 59 -4.48 1.79 18.13
CA LYS A 59 -5.19 0.50 18.23
C LYS A 59 -4.30 -0.68 17.85
N LEU A 60 -3.25 -0.48 17.03
CA LEU A 60 -2.25 -1.49 16.74
C LEU A 60 -1.51 -1.92 18.00
N GLY A 61 -1.25 -1.00 18.94
CA GLY A 61 -0.58 -1.31 20.21
C GLY A 61 -1.29 -2.37 21.04
N ASN A 62 -2.62 -2.46 20.96
CA ASN A 62 -3.40 -3.51 21.63
C ASN A 62 -3.16 -4.90 21.01
N LEU A 63 -2.74 -4.96 19.74
CA LEU A 63 -2.40 -6.19 19.02
C LEU A 63 -0.91 -6.54 19.11
N MET A 64 -0.04 -5.55 19.32
CA MET A 64 1.41 -5.78 19.38
C MET A 64 1.81 -6.73 20.52
N VAL A 65 1.22 -6.60 21.71
CA VAL A 65 1.54 -7.48 22.85
C VAL A 65 1.26 -8.96 22.55
N PRO A 66 0.05 -9.36 22.14
CA PRO A 66 -0.21 -10.76 21.81
C PRO A 66 0.57 -11.24 20.58
N PHE A 67 0.81 -10.38 19.58
CA PHE A 67 1.60 -10.75 18.41
C PHE A 67 3.06 -11.04 18.75
N TYR A 68 3.71 -10.20 19.56
CA TYR A 68 5.09 -10.44 20.01
C TYR A 68 5.22 -11.67 20.91
N GLN A 69 4.19 -12.01 21.69
CA GLN A 69 4.19 -13.24 22.49
C GLN A 69 4.08 -14.51 21.63
N LEU A 70 3.42 -14.42 20.48
CA LEU A 70 3.27 -15.53 19.53
C LEU A 70 4.47 -15.67 18.61
N ASN A 71 4.98 -14.54 18.11
CA ASN A 71 6.15 -14.49 17.24
C ASN A 71 6.91 -13.18 17.48
N SER A 72 8.15 -13.29 17.95
CA SER A 72 9.04 -12.15 18.17
C SER A 72 9.80 -11.72 16.92
N ASP A 73 9.58 -12.38 15.78
CA ASP A 73 10.15 -12.00 14.49
C ASP A 73 9.42 -10.77 13.93
N GLU A 74 10.12 -9.64 13.97
CA GLU A 74 9.64 -8.34 13.54
C GLU A 74 9.38 -8.27 12.03
N ASP A 75 10.18 -8.99 11.24
CA ASP A 75 10.00 -9.04 9.78
C ASP A 75 8.70 -9.79 9.45
N ALA A 76 8.42 -10.88 10.15
CA ALA A 76 7.15 -11.60 10.03
C ALA A 76 5.95 -10.73 10.45
N LEU A 77 6.09 -9.91 11.50
CA LEU A 77 5.04 -8.97 11.90
C LEU A 77 4.78 -7.90 10.83
N VAL A 78 5.83 -7.33 10.25
CA VAL A 78 5.72 -6.37 9.14
C VAL A 78 5.07 -7.01 7.91
N GLU A 79 5.36 -8.27 7.63
CA GLU A 79 4.74 -9.04 6.55
C GLU A 79 3.23 -9.27 6.79
N VAL A 80 2.84 -9.68 8.00
CA VAL A 80 1.42 -9.86 8.37
C VAL A 80 0.63 -8.55 8.28
N LEU A 81 1.27 -7.42 8.59
CA LEU A 81 0.70 -6.08 8.43
C LEU A 81 0.70 -5.60 6.97
N GLY A 82 1.19 -6.38 6.01
CA GLY A 82 1.21 -5.99 4.59
C GLY A 82 2.16 -4.83 4.27
N LEU A 83 3.17 -4.62 5.13
CA LEU A 83 4.14 -3.52 5.06
C LEU A 83 5.52 -3.94 4.54
N ASN A 84 5.68 -5.19 4.08
CA ASN A 84 6.93 -5.71 3.52
C ASN A 84 7.08 -5.38 2.03
N PHE A 85 7.11 -4.09 1.71
CA PHE A 85 7.26 -3.55 0.35
C PHE A 85 8.11 -2.28 0.36
N ASP A 86 8.58 -1.85 -0.81
CA ASP A 86 9.30 -0.58 -0.96
C ASP A 86 8.32 0.61 -0.96
N PRO A 87 8.34 1.47 0.08
CA PRO A 87 7.37 2.54 0.21
C PRO A 87 7.58 3.64 -0.83
N GLU A 88 8.81 3.84 -1.33
CA GLU A 88 9.09 4.82 -2.36
C GLU A 88 8.56 4.37 -3.72
N MET A 89 8.67 3.08 -4.03
CA MET A 89 8.07 2.49 -5.23
C MET A 89 6.54 2.59 -5.19
N ALA A 90 5.93 2.27 -4.05
CA ALA A 90 4.47 2.35 -3.89
C ALA A 90 3.93 3.78 -4.06
N LEU A 91 4.61 4.79 -3.51
CA LEU A 91 4.23 6.20 -3.69
C LEU A 91 4.32 6.64 -5.16
N ASN A 92 5.33 6.17 -5.89
CA ASN A 92 5.47 6.50 -7.31
C ASN A 92 4.37 5.84 -8.16
N ASP A 93 3.96 4.60 -7.83
CA ASP A 93 2.85 3.92 -8.50
C ASP A 93 1.50 4.59 -8.20
N GLU A 94 1.26 5.04 -6.96
CA GLU A 94 0.04 5.80 -6.59
C GLU A 94 0.01 7.21 -7.21
N SER A 95 1.16 7.77 -7.59
CA SER A 95 1.25 9.08 -8.26
C SER A 95 0.90 9.04 -9.76
N MET A 96 0.78 7.85 -10.36
CA MET A 96 0.19 7.69 -11.69
C MET A 96 -1.34 7.65 -11.56
N PRO A 97 -2.11 8.57 -12.18
CA PRO A 97 -3.55 8.40 -12.26
C PRO A 97 -3.83 7.25 -13.22
N THR A 98 -3.84 6.02 -12.70
CA THR A 98 -4.21 4.87 -13.52
C THR A 98 -5.73 4.74 -13.48
N THR A 99 -6.32 5.34 -14.51
CA THR A 99 -7.70 5.21 -14.97
C THR A 99 -8.17 3.76 -14.98
N LEU A 100 -8.76 3.30 -13.87
CA LEU A 100 -9.51 2.06 -13.80
C LEU A 100 -10.73 2.29 -12.91
N ASP A 101 -11.63 3.15 -13.37
CA ASP A 101 -13.06 3.03 -13.11
C ASP A 101 -13.82 3.93 -14.09
N ALA A 102 -14.86 3.35 -14.69
CA ALA A 102 -15.85 3.94 -15.60
C ALA A 102 -15.47 4.11 -17.08
N GLU A 103 -15.39 3.00 -17.81
CA GLU A 103 -16.08 2.90 -19.12
C GLU A 103 -16.75 1.52 -19.22
N ASN A 104 -17.83 1.35 -18.45
CA ASN A 104 -18.85 0.36 -18.73
C ASN A 104 -20.15 1.11 -19.06
N GLU A 105 -20.25 1.59 -20.31
CA GLU A 105 -21.53 1.92 -20.94
C GLU A 105 -21.57 1.33 -22.36
N GLU A 106 -21.65 0.00 -22.44
CA GLU A 106 -22.49 -0.60 -23.48
C GLU A 106 -23.95 -0.26 -23.16
N ALA A 107 -24.50 0.78 -23.80
CA ALA A 107 -25.85 0.78 -24.37
C ALA A 107 -26.25 2.17 -24.87
N LYS A 108 -26.13 2.42 -26.18
CA LYS A 108 -27.27 2.86 -27.01
C LYS A 108 -26.88 3.21 -28.45
N LEU A 109 -27.62 2.58 -29.38
CA LEU A 109 -28.08 3.08 -30.69
C LEU A 109 -27.02 3.14 -31.82
N LEU A 110 -27.09 2.46 -32.96
CA LEU A 110 -28.06 1.64 -33.71
C LEU A 110 -27.25 0.91 -34.80
N PRO A 111 -27.61 -0.30 -35.27
CA PRO A 111 -27.29 -0.74 -36.62
C PRO A 111 -28.55 -0.61 -37.47
N ASP A 112 -28.59 0.33 -38.41
CA ASP A 112 -29.35 0.10 -39.64
C ASP A 112 -28.79 0.94 -40.77
N SER A 113 -28.16 0.27 -41.73
CA SER A 113 -27.82 0.82 -43.03
C SER A 113 -28.12 -0.25 -44.05
N ALA A 114 -29.40 -0.64 -44.10
CA ALA A 114 -29.96 -1.29 -45.27
C ALA A 114 -30.19 -0.23 -46.36
N GLU A 115 -29.43 -0.41 -47.45
CA GLU A 115 -29.67 -0.06 -48.85
C GLU A 115 -30.93 0.76 -49.23
N ALA A 116 -30.74 1.83 -50.01
CA ALA A 116 -31.41 2.04 -51.31
C ALA A 116 -30.93 3.33 -52.02
N ASP A 117 -30.86 3.24 -53.36
CA ASP A 117 -30.89 4.30 -54.38
C ASP A 117 -29.60 5.12 -54.60
N ASP A 118 -29.13 5.43 -55.82
CA ASP A 118 -29.62 5.32 -57.20
C ASP A 118 -28.41 5.65 -58.12
N PHE A 119 -28.20 4.98 -59.26
CA PHE A 119 -27.62 5.47 -60.53
C PHE A 119 -27.43 4.34 -61.55
#